data_AF-A0A7C7V5G3-F1
#
_entry.id   AF-A0A7C7V5G3-F1
#
_cell.length_a   1.000
_cell.length_b   1.000
_cell.length_c   1.000
_cell.angle_alpha   90.00
_cell.angle_beta   90.00
_cell.angle_gamma   90.00
#
_symmetry.space_group_name_H-M   'P 1'
#
loop_
_entity.id
_entity.type
_entity.pdbx_description
1 polymer ?
#
loop_
_entity_poly.entity_id
_entity_poly.type
_entity_poly.pdbx_seq_one_letter_code
_entity_poly.pdbx_strand_id
1 'polypeptide(L)'
;MKPVLLFDLDGVLVEPGGYRAAMGEALRLTFERWGWPLHPLQDLSARFEAAGITSEWDMVPLTLATALEAWAAHHKQVPEPAVLEIHGPSPGPWGTTPPPDFAALPQRLRPHLQKGLPPSEVTWRLQATSSAPFPTLGRSPLAERLLTGTREPLRSPLTRLFQLLVLGEKAFVQTYGLAAPFTSPSLLRRHDRPRLTPALRDRVQEARRWGHLAVGVFTARPSLPPRGTPLRPGYPPEAEMALEVVGCPDLPLIGFGRLQAFLADSAEGNTEDGAERLLKPHPFHALAALLAALTGDEAQALRLTADWLFRQRPPSRSLFPAPGLHLIVVEDTAPGIQSALGAADAVRQLGVPVRLTPLGIASHPAKQRSLHNLGVQTFPTLQEALQTLFPPPW
;
A
#
# COMPACT_ATOMS: atom_id res chain seq x y z
N MET A 1 6.05 14.17 -30.30
CA MET A 1 6.51 13.79 -28.94
C MET A 1 5.98 12.39 -28.67
N LYS A 2 6.82 11.43 -28.26
CA LYS A 2 6.33 10.09 -27.90
C LYS A 2 5.68 10.16 -26.51
N PRO A 3 4.45 9.66 -26.33
CA PRO A 3 3.78 9.65 -25.03
C PRO A 3 4.40 8.61 -24.08
N VAL A 4 4.54 9.00 -22.82
CA VAL A 4 4.81 8.11 -21.69
C VAL A 4 3.64 8.20 -20.73
N LEU A 5 3.01 7.08 -20.43
CA LEU A 5 1.87 6.97 -19.53
C LEU A 5 2.31 6.34 -18.21
N LEU A 6 2.17 7.10 -17.12
CA LEU A 6 2.40 6.62 -15.76
C LEU A 6 1.09 6.43 -15.05
N PHE A 7 0.92 5.26 -14.44
CA PHE A 7 -0.23 4.93 -13.63
C PHE A 7 0.16 4.82 -12.16
N ASP A 8 -0.67 5.37 -11.27
CA ASP A 8 -0.80 4.78 -9.94
C ASP A 8 -1.54 3.42 -10.02
N LEU A 9 -1.40 2.61 -8.99
CA LEU A 9 -1.99 1.28 -8.95
C LEU A 9 -3.36 1.27 -8.28
N ASP A 10 -3.41 1.54 -6.97
CA ASP A 10 -4.64 1.51 -6.19
C ASP A 10 -5.51 2.74 -6.51
N GLY A 11 -6.81 2.56 -6.66
CA GLY A 11 -7.75 3.63 -7.05
C GLY A 11 -7.74 3.97 -8.56
N VAL A 12 -6.66 3.65 -9.27
CA VAL A 12 -6.49 3.90 -10.70
C VAL A 12 -6.59 2.62 -11.53
N LEU A 13 -5.58 1.75 -11.51
CA LEU A 13 -5.58 0.49 -12.28
C LEU A 13 -6.38 -0.61 -11.57
N VAL A 14 -6.42 -0.58 -10.25
CA VAL A 14 -7.10 -1.56 -9.40
C VAL A 14 -8.02 -0.87 -8.41
N GLU A 15 -9.21 -1.40 -8.24
CA GLU A 15 -10.03 -1.15 -7.06
C GLU A 15 -9.57 -2.11 -5.94
N PRO A 16 -8.98 -1.60 -4.84
CA PRO A 16 -8.49 -2.44 -3.77
C PRO A 16 -9.67 -3.05 -3.00
N GLY A 17 -9.66 -4.37 -2.86
CA GLY A 17 -10.64 -5.13 -2.08
C GLY A 17 -10.01 -6.19 -1.19
N GLY A 18 -8.80 -6.64 -1.51
CA GLY A 18 -8.12 -7.72 -0.82
C GLY A 18 -7.75 -7.42 0.63
N TYR A 19 -7.23 -6.23 0.95
CA TYR A 19 -6.85 -5.90 2.32
C TYR A 19 -8.05 -5.86 3.28
N ARG A 20 -9.17 -5.26 2.85
CA ARG A 20 -10.40 -5.22 3.65
C ARG A 20 -10.97 -6.62 3.86
N ALA A 21 -10.96 -7.46 2.83
CA ALA A 21 -11.34 -8.87 2.94
C ALA A 21 -10.42 -9.62 3.93
N ALA A 22 -9.10 -9.39 3.86
CA ALA A 22 -8.13 -10.00 4.76
C ALA A 22 -8.27 -9.53 6.21
N MET A 23 -8.59 -8.26 6.44
CA MET A 23 -8.88 -7.73 7.77
C MET A 23 -10.11 -8.45 8.37
N GLY A 24 -11.20 -8.50 7.60
CA GLY A 24 -12.43 -9.18 8.03
C GLY A 24 -12.18 -10.66 8.34
N GLU A 25 -11.45 -11.35 7.48
CA GLU A 25 -11.14 -12.77 7.64
C GLU A 25 -10.18 -13.04 8.82
N ALA A 26 -9.16 -12.20 9.03
CA ALA A 26 -8.26 -12.31 10.17
C ALA A 26 -9.00 -12.16 11.51
N LEU A 27 -9.92 -11.19 11.59
CA LEU A 27 -10.77 -10.98 12.75
C LEU A 27 -11.74 -12.15 12.96
N ARG A 28 -12.37 -12.63 11.88
CA ARG A 28 -13.28 -13.78 11.91
C ARG A 28 -12.60 -15.03 12.46
N LEU A 29 -11.46 -15.43 11.88
CA LEU A 29 -10.69 -16.60 12.31
C LEU A 29 -10.24 -16.48 13.78
N THR A 30 -9.83 -15.29 14.20
CA THR A 30 -9.39 -15.05 15.58
C THR A 30 -10.55 -15.14 16.57
N PHE A 31 -11.69 -14.50 16.28
CA PHE A 31 -12.86 -14.54 17.16
C PHE A 31 -13.49 -15.92 17.23
N GLU A 32 -13.57 -16.65 16.12
CA GLU A 32 -14.05 -18.05 16.11
C GLU A 32 -13.16 -18.94 16.98
N ARG A 33 -11.83 -18.80 16.91
CA ARG A 33 -10.91 -19.53 17.79
C ARG A 33 -11.13 -19.22 19.26
N TRP A 34 -11.45 -17.97 19.58
CA TRP A 34 -11.77 -17.53 20.93
C TRP A 34 -13.19 -17.89 21.37
N GLY A 35 -14.01 -18.49 20.49
CA GLY A 35 -15.43 -18.71 20.77
C GLY A 35 -16.18 -17.42 21.11
N TRP A 36 -15.71 -16.28 20.59
CA TRP A 36 -16.41 -15.00 20.71
C TRP A 36 -17.39 -14.86 19.55
N PRO A 37 -18.68 -14.57 19.80
CA PRO A 37 -19.62 -14.30 18.73
C PRO A 37 -19.12 -13.17 17.83
N LEU A 38 -19.12 -13.40 16.51
CA LEU A 38 -18.84 -12.34 15.55
C LEU A 38 -19.97 -11.31 15.62
N HIS A 39 -19.68 -10.19 16.27
CA HIS A 39 -20.53 -9.02 16.21
C HIS A 39 -20.37 -8.37 14.83
N PRO A 40 -21.39 -7.66 14.32
CA PRO A 40 -21.27 -6.95 13.06
C PRO A 40 -20.18 -5.88 13.18
N LEU A 41 -18.99 -6.15 12.64
CA LEU A 41 -17.90 -5.17 12.49
C LEU A 41 -18.12 -4.27 11.27
N GLN A 42 -19.40 -4.06 10.91
CA GLN A 42 -19.80 -3.27 9.76
C GLN A 42 -19.27 -1.84 9.92
N ASP A 43 -18.71 -1.31 8.83
CA ASP A 43 -18.12 0.03 8.74
C ASP A 43 -16.94 0.29 9.70
N LEU A 44 -16.40 -0.72 10.38
CA LEU A 44 -15.31 -0.52 11.34
C LEU A 44 -14.07 0.08 10.65
N SER A 45 -13.72 -0.41 9.47
CA SER A 45 -12.63 0.15 8.66
C SER A 45 -12.87 1.63 8.31
N ALA A 46 -14.11 1.98 7.92
CA ALA A 46 -14.48 3.36 7.60
C ALA A 46 -14.38 4.28 8.82
N ARG A 47 -14.70 3.79 10.02
CA ARG A 47 -14.54 4.52 11.28
C ARG A 47 -13.08 4.75 11.65
N PHE A 48 -12.22 3.74 11.45
CA PHE A 48 -10.78 3.89 11.60
C PHE A 48 -10.22 4.92 10.60
N GLU A 49 -10.58 4.81 9.33
CA GLU A 49 -10.16 5.74 8.27
C GLU A 49 -10.58 7.18 8.60
N ALA A 50 -11.82 7.39 9.06
CA ALA A 50 -12.32 8.70 9.47
C ALA A 50 -11.58 9.30 10.67
N ALA A 51 -10.95 8.46 11.51
CA ALA A 51 -10.09 8.88 12.62
C ALA A 51 -8.62 9.08 12.20
N GLY A 52 -8.26 8.78 10.95
CA GLY A 52 -6.88 8.88 10.44
C GLY A 52 -6.06 7.58 10.57
N ILE A 53 -6.70 6.47 10.91
CA ILE A 53 -6.07 5.14 10.98
C ILE A 53 -6.43 4.41 9.69
N THR A 54 -5.48 4.32 8.76
CA THR A 54 -5.76 3.84 7.39
C THR A 54 -5.14 2.48 7.05
N SER A 55 -4.30 1.93 7.94
CA SER A 55 -3.65 0.63 7.72
C SER A 55 -4.37 -0.48 8.47
N GLU A 56 -4.77 -1.52 7.75
CA GLU A 56 -5.37 -2.73 8.34
C GLU A 56 -4.43 -3.43 9.31
N TRP A 57 -3.11 -3.25 9.16
CA TRP A 57 -2.10 -3.80 10.07
C TRP A 57 -2.18 -3.17 11.46
N ASP A 58 -2.78 -1.97 11.58
CA ASP A 58 -3.10 -1.32 12.85
C ASP A 58 -4.56 -1.57 13.27
N MET A 59 -5.50 -1.61 12.32
CA MET A 59 -6.92 -1.83 12.64
C MET A 59 -7.17 -3.21 13.26
N VAL A 60 -6.55 -4.27 12.74
CA VAL A 60 -6.70 -5.64 13.28
C VAL A 60 -6.26 -5.72 14.75
N PRO A 61 -5.01 -5.38 15.11
CA PRO A 61 -4.58 -5.44 16.51
C PRO A 61 -5.44 -4.51 17.39
N LEU A 62 -5.73 -3.27 17.00
CA LEU A 62 -6.55 -2.36 17.82
C LEU A 62 -7.96 -2.92 18.10
N THR A 63 -8.55 -3.61 17.12
CA THR A 63 -9.84 -4.29 17.29
C THR A 63 -9.71 -5.45 18.29
N LEU A 64 -8.68 -6.29 18.13
CA LEU A 64 -8.45 -7.42 19.03
C LEU A 64 -8.08 -6.96 20.45
N ALA A 65 -7.33 -5.87 20.62
CA ALA A 65 -7.05 -5.25 21.91
C ALA A 65 -8.34 -4.85 22.63
N THR A 66 -9.29 -4.28 21.88
CA THR A 66 -10.59 -3.85 22.43
C THR A 66 -11.38 -5.04 22.97
N ALA A 67 -11.40 -6.16 22.23
CA ALA A 67 -12.03 -7.39 22.70
C ALA A 67 -11.32 -7.97 23.93
N LEU A 68 -9.99 -8.05 23.89
CA LEU A 68 -9.18 -8.58 24.98
C LEU A 68 -9.28 -7.74 26.25
N GLU A 69 -9.38 -6.41 26.13
CA GLU A 69 -9.62 -5.51 27.25
C GLU A 69 -10.98 -5.78 27.90
N ALA A 70 -12.04 -5.91 27.10
CA ALA A 70 -13.37 -6.20 27.62
C ALA A 70 -13.43 -7.57 28.32
N TRP A 71 -12.80 -8.57 27.73
CA TRP A 71 -12.68 -9.89 28.34
C TRP A 71 -11.88 -9.84 29.65
N ALA A 72 -10.74 -9.16 29.64
CA ALA A 72 -9.87 -9.07 30.81
C ALA A 72 -10.54 -8.32 31.96
N ALA A 73 -11.29 -7.25 31.66
CA ALA A 73 -12.07 -6.51 32.64
C ALA A 73 -13.19 -7.37 33.24
N HIS A 74 -13.88 -8.16 32.42
CA HIS A 74 -14.97 -9.04 32.87
C HIS A 74 -14.46 -10.17 33.78
N HIS A 75 -13.35 -10.82 33.40
CA HIS A 75 -12.80 -11.97 34.12
C HIS A 75 -11.75 -11.59 35.18
N LYS A 76 -11.36 -10.32 35.26
CA LYS A 76 -10.28 -9.81 36.12
C LYS A 76 -8.96 -10.56 35.93
N GLN A 77 -8.67 -10.96 34.70
CA GLN A 77 -7.49 -11.71 34.32
C GLN A 77 -6.99 -11.25 32.95
N VAL A 78 -5.68 -11.17 32.75
CA VAL A 78 -5.09 -10.93 31.42
C VAL A 78 -4.70 -12.28 30.80
N PRO A 79 -5.13 -12.58 29.55
CA PRO A 79 -4.69 -13.79 28.86
C PRO A 79 -3.19 -13.82 28.58
N GLU A 80 -2.64 -15.02 28.44
CA GLU A 80 -1.26 -15.20 27.99
C GLU A 80 -1.10 -14.80 26.51
N PRO A 81 0.06 -14.25 26.09
CA PRO A 81 0.30 -13.80 24.72
C PRO A 81 0.12 -14.89 23.64
N ALA A 82 0.25 -16.16 24.03
CA ALA A 82 0.03 -17.31 23.14
C ALA A 82 -1.38 -17.35 22.55
N VAL A 83 -2.35 -16.66 23.18
CA VAL A 83 -3.74 -16.54 22.68
C VAL A 83 -3.84 -15.85 21.33
N LEU A 84 -2.78 -15.19 20.84
CA LEU A 84 -2.71 -14.54 19.52
C LEU A 84 -2.27 -15.50 18.41
N GLU A 85 -1.57 -16.59 18.76
CA GLU A 85 -1.06 -17.55 17.78
C GLU A 85 -2.19 -18.37 17.16
N ILE A 86 -2.11 -18.62 15.86
CA ILE A 86 -3.14 -19.40 15.13
C ILE A 86 -3.34 -20.80 15.70
N HIS A 87 -2.25 -21.45 16.13
CA HIS A 87 -2.24 -22.74 16.81
C HIS A 87 -2.00 -22.61 18.32
N GLY A 88 -2.14 -21.40 18.86
CA GLY A 88 -2.03 -21.16 20.29
C GLY A 88 -3.21 -21.75 21.07
N PRO A 89 -3.13 -21.75 22.40
CA PRO A 89 -4.24 -22.20 23.24
C PRO A 89 -5.50 -21.40 22.92
N SER A 90 -6.60 -22.11 22.64
CA SER A 90 -7.92 -21.49 22.64
C SER A 90 -8.29 -21.19 24.09
N PRO A 91 -8.67 -19.96 24.42
CA PRO A 91 -8.93 -19.56 25.79
C PRO A 91 -10.34 -19.97 26.29
N GLY A 92 -11.01 -20.91 25.61
CA GLY A 92 -12.38 -21.35 25.92
C GLY A 92 -13.45 -20.40 25.35
N PRO A 93 -14.76 -20.69 25.49
CA PRO A 93 -15.81 -19.89 24.88
C PRO A 93 -15.94 -18.53 25.56
N TRP A 94 -15.32 -17.50 24.98
CA TRP A 94 -15.40 -16.11 25.46
C TRP A 94 -16.79 -15.48 25.30
N GLY A 95 -17.72 -16.17 24.65
CA GLY A 95 -19.09 -15.72 24.36
C GLY A 95 -19.98 -15.38 25.54
N THR A 96 -19.52 -15.52 26.79
CA THR A 96 -20.20 -14.97 27.98
C THR A 96 -19.89 -13.48 28.22
N THR A 97 -18.86 -12.94 27.57
CA THR A 97 -18.47 -11.52 27.70
C THR A 97 -19.33 -10.66 26.79
N PRO A 98 -19.93 -9.55 27.29
CA PRO A 98 -20.63 -8.60 26.44
C PRO A 98 -19.70 -8.01 25.36
N PRO A 99 -20.19 -7.78 24.13
CA PRO A 99 -19.41 -7.08 23.11
C PRO A 99 -18.95 -5.71 23.59
N PRO A 100 -17.68 -5.34 23.38
CA PRO A 100 -17.27 -3.95 23.53
C PRO A 100 -17.80 -3.08 22.39
N ASP A 101 -17.83 -1.77 22.64
CA ASP A 101 -18.01 -0.78 21.59
C ASP A 101 -16.71 -0.59 20.79
N PHE A 102 -16.54 -1.38 19.74
CA PHE A 102 -15.43 -1.26 18.80
C PHE A 102 -15.39 0.11 18.09
N ALA A 103 -16.55 0.78 17.95
CA ALA A 103 -16.67 2.02 17.20
C ALA A 103 -16.17 3.25 18.00
N ALA A 104 -16.06 3.16 19.32
CA ALA A 104 -15.56 4.24 20.16
C ALA A 104 -14.03 4.40 20.10
N LEU A 105 -13.28 3.32 19.89
CA LEU A 105 -11.82 3.35 19.96
C LEU A 105 -11.17 4.33 18.95
N PRO A 106 -11.53 4.36 17.65
CA PRO A 106 -10.90 5.26 16.69
C PRO A 106 -11.01 6.73 17.12
N GLN A 107 -12.18 7.16 17.61
CA GLN A 107 -12.40 8.53 18.09
C GLN A 107 -11.57 8.85 19.33
N ARG A 108 -11.43 7.89 20.26
CA ARG A 108 -10.59 8.03 21.46
C ARG A 108 -9.10 8.19 21.11
N LEU A 109 -8.62 7.49 20.07
CA LEU A 109 -7.20 7.53 19.67
C LEU A 109 -6.86 8.75 18.81
N ARG A 110 -7.81 9.26 18.02
CA ARG A 110 -7.62 10.40 17.11
C ARG A 110 -6.79 11.57 17.66
N PRO A 111 -7.04 12.12 18.87
CA PRO A 111 -6.27 13.26 19.38
C PRO A 111 -4.81 12.93 19.72
N HIS A 112 -4.45 11.65 19.77
CA HIS A 112 -3.11 11.19 20.14
C HIS A 112 -2.27 10.69 18.96
N LEU A 113 -2.87 10.54 17.76
CA LEU A 113 -2.16 10.04 16.59
C LEU A 113 -0.99 10.96 16.22
N GLN A 114 0.15 10.35 15.93
CA GLN A 114 1.38 11.05 15.58
C GLN A 114 1.79 10.68 14.16
N LYS A 115 2.19 11.70 13.37
CA LYS A 115 2.69 11.47 12.02
C LYS A 115 3.97 10.62 12.09
N GLY A 116 4.07 9.62 11.22
CA GLY A 116 5.23 8.73 11.14
C GLY A 116 5.27 7.61 12.19
N LEU A 117 4.31 7.54 13.11
CA LEU A 117 4.21 6.44 14.06
C LEU A 117 2.96 5.59 13.80
N PRO A 118 3.07 4.25 13.79
CA PRO A 118 1.91 3.37 13.69
C PRO A 118 0.90 3.64 14.82
N PRO A 119 -0.42 3.77 14.52
CA PRO A 119 -1.46 3.95 15.54
C PRO A 119 -1.46 2.91 16.66
N SER A 120 -1.10 1.65 16.35
CA SER A 120 -0.90 0.60 17.36
C SER A 120 0.22 0.94 18.34
N GLU A 121 1.37 1.43 17.86
CA GLU A 121 2.49 1.84 18.72
C GLU A 121 2.19 3.09 19.55
N VAL A 122 1.47 4.06 18.97
CA VAL A 122 0.95 5.21 19.73
C VAL A 122 0.10 4.70 20.89
N THR A 123 -0.78 3.74 20.62
CA THR A 123 -1.65 3.13 21.64
C THR A 123 -0.85 2.42 22.72
N TRP A 124 0.21 1.68 22.37
CA TRP A 124 1.14 1.08 23.33
C TRP A 124 1.80 2.13 24.24
N ARG A 125 2.26 3.26 23.68
CA ARG A 125 2.87 4.34 24.46
C ARG A 125 1.87 4.96 25.45
N LEU A 126 0.61 5.11 25.03
CA LEU A 126 -0.44 5.65 25.90
C LEU A 126 -0.75 4.79 27.12
N GLN A 127 -0.46 3.48 27.09
CA GLN A 127 -0.67 2.57 28.24
C GLN A 127 0.15 2.95 29.48
N ALA A 128 1.16 3.80 29.34
CA ALA A 128 1.92 4.35 30.48
C ALA A 128 1.35 5.66 31.06
N THR A 129 0.22 6.14 30.54
CA THR A 129 -0.35 7.45 30.89
C THR A 129 -1.73 7.30 31.51
N SER A 130 -2.27 8.39 32.09
CA SER A 130 -3.66 8.44 32.57
C SER A 130 -4.70 8.28 31.46
N SER A 131 -4.30 8.40 30.19
CA SER A 131 -5.13 8.21 29.01
C SER A 131 -5.06 6.79 28.42
N ALA A 132 -4.56 5.81 29.20
CA ALA A 132 -4.44 4.40 28.79
C ALA A 132 -5.74 3.88 28.13
N PRO A 133 -5.70 3.51 26.83
CA PRO A 133 -6.91 3.05 26.13
C PRO A 133 -7.43 1.71 26.64
N PHE A 134 -6.53 0.85 27.13
CA PHE A 134 -6.81 -0.50 27.63
C PHE A 134 -6.23 -0.67 29.06
N PRO A 135 -6.85 -0.07 30.09
CA PRO A 135 -6.29 -0.02 31.44
C PRO A 135 -6.12 -1.41 32.09
N THR A 136 -6.97 -2.39 31.76
CA THR A 136 -6.89 -3.74 32.33
C THR A 136 -5.75 -4.54 31.72
N LEU A 137 -5.58 -4.47 30.40
CA LEU A 137 -4.42 -5.05 29.72
C LEU A 137 -3.11 -4.37 30.14
N GLY A 138 -3.16 -3.07 30.45
CA GLY A 138 -2.02 -2.27 30.88
C GLY A 138 -0.79 -2.44 29.98
N ARG A 139 0.39 -2.51 30.58
CA ARG A 139 1.65 -2.84 29.90
C ARG A 139 2.01 -4.33 30.00
N SER A 140 1.01 -5.21 29.91
CA SER A 140 1.24 -6.65 29.92
C SER A 140 2.02 -7.12 28.69
N PRO A 141 2.67 -8.30 28.74
CA PRO A 141 3.29 -8.93 27.58
C PRO A 141 2.31 -9.15 26.41
N LEU A 142 1.03 -9.37 26.71
CA LEU A 142 -0.01 -9.51 25.68
C LEU A 142 -0.23 -8.18 24.94
N ALA A 143 -0.37 -7.07 25.68
CA ALA A 143 -0.54 -5.74 25.08
C ALA A 143 0.70 -5.33 24.26
N GLU A 144 1.91 -5.63 24.75
CA GLU A 144 3.14 -5.37 24.01
C GLU A 144 3.16 -6.13 22.68
N ARG A 145 2.92 -7.44 22.72
CA ARG A 145 2.94 -8.32 21.53
C ARG A 145 1.88 -7.94 20.51
N LEU A 146 0.77 -7.35 20.97
CA LEU A 146 -0.35 -7.00 20.12
C LEU A 146 -0.20 -5.61 19.49
N LEU A 147 0.36 -4.64 20.23
CA LEU A 147 0.39 -3.23 19.83
C LEU A 147 1.75 -2.76 19.28
N THR A 148 2.80 -3.58 19.36
CA THR A 148 4.14 -3.25 18.84
C THR A 148 4.54 -4.16 17.70
N GLY A 149 5.44 -3.68 16.82
CA GLY A 149 5.95 -4.50 15.70
C GLY A 149 4.85 -4.92 14.71
N THR A 150 3.74 -4.18 14.63
CA THR A 150 2.59 -4.49 13.75
C THR A 150 2.95 -4.40 12.27
N ARG A 151 4.10 -3.78 11.95
CA ARG A 151 4.68 -3.72 10.61
C ARG A 151 5.68 -4.84 10.29
N GLU A 152 5.87 -5.78 11.21
CA GLU A 152 6.89 -6.84 11.09
C GLU A 152 6.24 -8.24 11.10
N PRO A 153 5.91 -8.83 9.93
CA PRO A 153 5.26 -10.14 9.83
C PRO A 153 6.03 -11.30 10.48
N LEU A 154 7.36 -11.17 10.60
CA LEU A 154 8.19 -12.17 11.27
C LEU A 154 8.02 -12.13 12.79
N ARG A 155 7.72 -10.97 13.37
CA ARG A 155 7.55 -10.78 14.83
C ARG A 155 6.08 -10.83 15.26
N SER A 156 5.19 -10.18 14.51
CA SER A 156 3.76 -10.07 14.84
C SER A 156 2.96 -11.26 14.29
N PRO A 157 2.35 -12.10 15.15
CA PRO A 157 1.53 -13.23 14.71
C PRO A 157 0.28 -12.79 13.93
N LEU A 158 -0.27 -11.63 14.29
CA LEU A 158 -1.46 -11.05 13.64
C LEU A 158 -1.13 -10.53 12.25
N THR A 159 0.00 -9.83 12.10
CA THR A 159 0.48 -9.37 10.79
C THR A 159 0.85 -10.57 9.92
N ARG A 160 1.42 -11.63 10.51
CA ARG A 160 1.68 -12.89 9.81
C ARG A 160 0.41 -13.54 9.26
N LEU A 161 -0.63 -13.65 10.10
CA LEU A 161 -1.94 -14.16 9.68
C LEU A 161 -2.54 -13.29 8.57
N PHE A 162 -2.52 -11.97 8.75
CA PHE A 162 -3.01 -11.03 7.75
C PHE A 162 -2.28 -11.20 6.40
N GLN A 163 -0.95 -11.27 6.43
CA GLN A 163 -0.14 -11.48 5.23
C GLN A 163 -0.37 -12.84 4.55
N LEU A 164 -0.59 -13.90 5.32
CA LEU A 164 -1.02 -15.20 4.76
C LEU A 164 -2.34 -15.07 3.99
N LEU A 165 -3.31 -14.33 4.54
CA LEU A 165 -4.62 -14.13 3.91
C LEU A 165 -4.53 -13.23 2.65
N VAL A 166 -3.75 -12.15 2.73
CA VAL A 166 -3.49 -11.24 1.61
C VAL A 166 -2.82 -11.98 0.44
N LEU A 167 -1.71 -12.65 0.70
CA LEU A 167 -0.87 -13.28 -0.33
C LEU A 167 -1.36 -14.67 -0.74
N GLY A 168 -2.08 -15.36 0.15
CA GLY A 168 -2.32 -16.79 0.04
C GLY A 168 -1.09 -17.63 0.38
N GLU A 169 -1.31 -18.93 0.60
CA GLU A 169 -0.31 -19.88 1.09
C GLU A 169 1.01 -19.86 0.31
N LYS A 170 0.95 -20.06 -1.02
CA LYS A 170 2.16 -20.22 -1.84
C LYS A 170 3.06 -18.99 -1.81
N ALA A 171 2.48 -17.81 -2.05
CA ALA A 171 3.23 -16.57 -2.07
C ALA A 171 3.70 -16.15 -0.67
N PHE A 172 2.92 -16.45 0.38
CA PHE A 172 3.34 -16.25 1.76
C PHE A 172 4.59 -17.06 2.10
N VAL A 173 4.59 -18.37 1.80
CA VAL A 173 5.75 -19.25 2.04
C VAL A 173 6.98 -18.76 1.28
N GLN A 174 6.82 -18.38 0.01
CA GLN A 174 7.90 -17.84 -0.81
C GLN A 174 8.45 -16.50 -0.28
N THR A 175 7.57 -15.63 0.21
CA THR A 175 7.94 -14.28 0.68
C THR A 175 8.67 -14.31 2.01
N TYR A 176 8.18 -15.11 2.96
CA TYR A 176 8.64 -15.08 4.35
C TYR A 176 9.48 -16.29 4.76
N GLY A 177 9.52 -17.36 3.95
CA GLY A 177 10.20 -18.60 4.31
C GLY A 177 9.55 -19.33 5.49
N LEU A 178 8.32 -18.98 5.84
CA LEU A 178 7.56 -19.56 6.94
C LEU A 178 6.56 -20.58 6.41
N ALA A 179 6.35 -21.66 7.15
CA ALA A 179 5.27 -22.59 6.86
C ALA A 179 3.91 -21.90 7.03
N ALA A 180 3.00 -22.13 6.09
CA ALA A 180 1.64 -21.67 6.23
C ALA A 180 0.90 -22.57 7.24
N PRO A 181 0.20 -21.99 8.24
CA PRO A 181 -0.56 -22.74 9.24
C PRO A 181 -1.80 -23.45 8.66
N PHE A 182 -2.30 -22.97 7.52
CA PHE A 182 -3.42 -23.54 6.79
C PHE A 182 -3.39 -23.06 5.34
N THR A 183 -4.06 -23.82 4.46
CA THR A 183 -4.23 -23.44 3.06
C THR A 183 -5.18 -22.26 2.94
N SER A 184 -4.73 -21.20 2.27
CA SER A 184 -5.53 -20.00 2.02
C SER A 184 -5.32 -19.51 0.59
N PRO A 185 -6.40 -19.18 -0.16
CA PRO A 185 -6.26 -18.45 -1.41
C PRO A 185 -5.80 -17.01 -1.14
N SER A 186 -5.21 -16.36 -2.16
CA SER A 186 -4.90 -14.93 -2.08
C SER A 186 -6.18 -14.11 -2.11
N LEU A 187 -6.46 -13.38 -1.03
CA LEU A 187 -7.58 -12.44 -1.00
C LEU A 187 -7.32 -11.21 -1.88
N LEU A 188 -6.07 -10.82 -2.12
CA LEU A 188 -5.74 -9.81 -3.13
C LEU A 188 -6.27 -10.24 -4.50
N ARG A 189 -5.87 -11.42 -4.97
CA ARG A 189 -6.28 -11.91 -6.30
C ARG A 189 -7.80 -12.12 -6.42
N ARG A 190 -8.46 -12.46 -5.31
CA ARG A 190 -9.89 -12.76 -5.30
C ARG A 190 -10.76 -11.50 -5.26
N HIS A 191 -10.32 -10.45 -4.56
CA HIS A 191 -11.16 -9.31 -4.24
C HIS A 191 -10.72 -7.98 -4.87
N ASP A 192 -9.46 -7.85 -5.29
CA ASP A 192 -9.06 -6.72 -6.11
C ASP A 192 -9.74 -6.81 -7.48
N ARG A 193 -10.20 -5.67 -8.00
CA ARG A 193 -10.89 -5.62 -9.29
C ARG A 193 -10.13 -4.73 -10.28
N PRO A 194 -9.92 -5.20 -11.52
CA PRO A 194 -9.30 -4.36 -12.54
C PRO A 194 -10.23 -3.21 -12.91
N ARG A 195 -9.68 -2.00 -13.02
CA ARG A 195 -10.39 -0.81 -13.50
C ARG A 195 -10.19 -0.56 -14.99
N LEU A 196 -9.26 -1.28 -15.62
CA LEU A 196 -9.14 -1.34 -17.07
C LEU A 196 -10.13 -2.36 -17.64
N THR A 197 -10.90 -1.94 -18.64
CA THR A 197 -11.68 -2.88 -19.46
C THR A 197 -10.73 -3.74 -20.32
N PRO A 198 -11.11 -4.98 -20.68
CA PRO A 198 -10.30 -5.81 -21.57
C PRO A 198 -9.92 -5.10 -22.87
N ALA A 199 -10.87 -4.42 -23.52
CA ALA A 199 -10.63 -3.71 -24.77
C ALA A 199 -9.59 -2.57 -24.62
N LEU A 200 -9.65 -1.79 -23.54
CA LEU A 200 -8.70 -0.70 -23.33
C LEU A 200 -7.32 -1.23 -22.93
N ARG A 201 -7.28 -2.27 -22.10
CA ARG A 201 -6.04 -2.97 -21.75
C ARG A 201 -5.33 -3.46 -23.01
N ASP A 202 -6.04 -4.14 -23.90
CA ASP A 202 -5.46 -4.71 -25.11
C ASP A 202 -4.92 -3.61 -26.03
N ARG A 203 -5.64 -2.48 -26.16
CA ARG A 203 -5.19 -1.28 -26.89
C ARG A 203 -3.91 -0.67 -26.30
N VAL A 204 -3.85 -0.49 -24.98
CA VAL A 204 -2.64 0.04 -24.30
C VAL A 204 -1.45 -0.89 -24.52
N GLN A 205 -1.66 -2.20 -24.41
CA GLN A 205 -0.61 -3.19 -24.65
C GLN A 205 -0.16 -3.20 -26.11
N GLU A 206 -1.08 -3.12 -27.06
CA GLU A 206 -0.76 -3.06 -28.48
C GLU A 206 0.06 -1.80 -28.82
N ALA A 207 -0.37 -0.62 -28.37
CA ALA A 207 0.38 0.62 -28.54
C ALA A 207 1.78 0.55 -27.93
N ARG A 208 1.94 -0.16 -26.81
CA ARG A 208 3.25 -0.44 -26.20
C ARG A 208 4.10 -1.38 -27.04
N ARG A 209 3.53 -2.49 -27.54
CA ARG A 209 4.23 -3.48 -28.38
C ARG A 209 4.75 -2.84 -29.68
N TRP A 210 3.97 -1.96 -30.30
CA TRP A 210 4.37 -1.23 -31.50
C TRP A 210 5.27 -0.01 -31.21
N GLY A 211 5.61 0.26 -29.95
CA GLY A 211 6.50 1.34 -29.56
C GLY A 211 5.89 2.75 -29.68
N HIS A 212 4.58 2.85 -29.89
CA HIS A 212 3.85 4.12 -29.94
C HIS A 212 3.66 4.74 -28.54
N LEU A 213 3.65 3.92 -27.51
CA LEU A 213 3.44 4.32 -26.12
C LEU A 213 4.47 3.65 -25.20
N ALA A 214 5.06 4.40 -24.29
CA ALA A 214 5.76 3.82 -23.14
C ALA A 214 4.84 3.87 -21.92
N VAL A 215 4.90 2.84 -21.07
CA VAL A 215 4.01 2.71 -19.91
C VAL A 215 4.83 2.31 -18.69
N GLY A 216 4.57 2.95 -17.55
CA GLY A 216 5.15 2.60 -16.25
C GLY A 216 4.12 2.73 -15.13
N VAL A 217 4.40 2.07 -14.01
CA VAL A 217 3.55 2.08 -12.82
C VAL A 217 4.39 2.50 -11.62
N PHE A 218 3.82 3.32 -10.74
CA PHE A 218 4.46 3.72 -9.49
C PHE A 218 3.42 3.66 -8.36
N THR A 219 3.76 3.02 -7.24
CA THR A 219 2.81 2.78 -6.16
C THR A 219 3.50 2.64 -4.81
N ALA A 220 2.81 2.99 -3.74
CA ALA A 220 3.25 2.72 -2.37
C ALA A 220 2.98 1.28 -1.92
N ARG A 221 2.25 0.50 -2.73
CA ARG A 221 1.98 -0.91 -2.44
C ARG A 221 3.30 -1.70 -2.33
N PRO A 222 3.40 -2.65 -1.39
CA PRO A 222 4.55 -3.54 -1.31
C PRO A 222 4.79 -4.27 -2.63
N SER A 223 6.04 -4.56 -2.93
CA SER A 223 6.41 -5.19 -4.20
C SER A 223 7.64 -6.06 -4.04
N LEU A 224 7.95 -6.85 -5.06
CA LEU A 224 9.27 -7.46 -5.20
C LEU A 224 10.36 -6.38 -5.37
N PRO A 225 11.65 -6.72 -5.15
CA PRO A 225 12.77 -5.92 -5.63
C PRO A 225 12.76 -5.80 -7.17
N PRO A 226 13.60 -4.94 -7.78
CA PRO A 226 13.66 -4.79 -9.22
C PRO A 226 13.94 -6.13 -9.91
N ARG A 227 13.38 -6.32 -11.11
CA ARG A 227 13.61 -7.55 -11.90
C ARG A 227 15.11 -7.80 -12.10
N GLY A 228 15.52 -9.06 -11.93
CA GLY A 228 16.93 -9.47 -12.06
C GLY A 228 17.78 -9.28 -10.80
N THR A 229 17.23 -8.65 -9.75
CA THR A 229 17.89 -8.56 -8.43
C THR A 229 17.63 -9.85 -7.62
N PRO A 230 18.61 -10.36 -6.85
CA PRO A 230 18.39 -11.49 -5.96
C PRO A 230 17.24 -11.25 -4.98
N LEU A 231 16.30 -12.20 -4.94
CA LEU A 231 15.20 -12.16 -3.99
C LEU A 231 15.72 -12.40 -2.57
N ARG A 232 15.39 -11.50 -1.65
CA ARG A 232 15.56 -11.70 -0.22
C ARG A 232 14.17 -11.86 0.43
N PRO A 233 14.04 -12.55 1.56
CA PRO A 233 12.77 -12.61 2.29
C PRO A 233 12.28 -11.21 2.69
N GLY A 234 10.96 -11.03 2.78
CA GLY A 234 10.35 -9.80 3.29
C GLY A 234 9.89 -8.79 2.23
N TYR A 235 9.89 -9.16 0.95
CA TYR A 235 9.33 -8.35 -0.15
C TYR A 235 8.03 -8.99 -0.66
N PRO A 236 6.86 -8.68 -0.06
CA PRO A 236 5.61 -9.29 -0.51
C PRO A 236 5.24 -8.75 -1.90
N PRO A 237 4.91 -9.64 -2.88
CA PRO A 237 4.73 -9.29 -4.29
C PRO A 237 3.36 -8.65 -4.59
N GLU A 238 2.88 -7.76 -3.71
CA GLU A 238 1.48 -7.33 -3.72
C GLU A 238 1.14 -6.49 -4.95
N ALA A 239 2.04 -5.60 -5.35
CA ALA A 239 1.90 -4.81 -6.57
C ALA A 239 1.98 -5.68 -7.84
N GLU A 240 2.82 -6.71 -7.86
CA GLU A 240 2.86 -7.69 -8.96
C GLU A 240 1.54 -8.44 -9.07
N MET A 241 0.99 -8.94 -7.96
CA MET A 241 -0.30 -9.62 -7.95
C MET A 241 -1.42 -8.71 -8.48
N ALA A 242 -1.40 -7.42 -8.14
CA ALA A 242 -2.36 -6.45 -8.66
C ALA A 242 -2.21 -6.26 -10.18
N LEU A 243 -0.98 -6.18 -10.71
CA LEU A 243 -0.76 -6.12 -12.15
C LEU A 243 -1.20 -7.39 -12.87
N GLU A 244 -1.07 -8.56 -12.24
CA GLU A 244 -1.63 -9.81 -12.75
C GLU A 244 -3.17 -9.77 -12.80
N VAL A 245 -3.83 -9.23 -11.77
CA VAL A 245 -5.30 -9.02 -11.77
C VAL A 245 -5.74 -8.05 -12.89
N VAL A 246 -4.94 -7.01 -13.15
CA VAL A 246 -5.17 -6.08 -14.27
C VAL A 246 -4.96 -6.77 -15.63
N GLY A 247 -4.22 -7.87 -15.68
CA GLY A 247 -3.81 -8.54 -16.92
C GLY A 247 -2.62 -7.84 -17.60
N CYS A 248 -1.80 -7.11 -16.84
CA CYS A 248 -0.64 -6.35 -17.30
C CYS A 248 0.64 -6.68 -16.49
N PRO A 249 0.99 -7.95 -16.27
CA PRO A 249 2.10 -8.33 -15.38
C PRO A 249 3.46 -7.79 -15.82
N ASP A 250 3.65 -7.53 -17.11
CA ASP A 250 4.95 -7.15 -17.68
C ASP A 250 5.25 -5.65 -17.64
N LEU A 251 4.31 -4.83 -17.15
CA LEU A 251 4.54 -3.38 -17.07
C LEU A 251 5.70 -3.08 -16.11
N PRO A 252 6.62 -2.16 -16.49
CA PRO A 252 7.63 -1.63 -15.58
C PRO A 252 6.95 -1.03 -14.35
N LEU A 253 7.42 -1.44 -13.17
CA LEU A 253 6.83 -1.06 -11.90
C LEU A 253 7.91 -0.43 -11.01
N ILE A 254 7.55 0.61 -10.26
CA ILE A 254 8.32 1.14 -9.14
C ILE A 254 7.40 1.12 -7.91
N GLY A 255 7.32 -0.05 -7.26
CA GLY A 255 6.63 -0.26 -5.99
C GLY A 255 7.53 -0.05 -4.77
N PHE A 256 6.99 -0.20 -3.57
CA PHE A 256 7.74 0.06 -2.34
C PHE A 256 8.96 -0.85 -2.16
N GLY A 257 8.84 -2.14 -2.50
CA GLY A 257 9.96 -3.08 -2.39
C GLY A 257 11.13 -2.76 -3.30
N ARG A 258 10.87 -2.12 -4.45
CA ARG A 258 11.93 -1.65 -5.36
C ARG A 258 12.72 -0.50 -4.76
N LEU A 259 12.05 0.43 -4.10
CA LEU A 259 12.68 1.54 -3.39
C LEU A 259 13.48 1.03 -2.18
N GLN A 260 12.90 0.11 -1.41
CA GLN A 260 13.58 -0.53 -0.27
C GLN A 260 14.84 -1.29 -0.70
N ALA A 261 14.76 -2.13 -1.73
CA ALA A 261 15.91 -2.87 -2.24
C ALA A 261 16.99 -1.94 -2.79
N PHE A 262 16.59 -0.89 -3.52
CA PHE A 262 17.53 0.13 -3.99
C PHE A 262 18.29 0.77 -2.83
N LEU A 263 17.59 1.26 -1.79
CA LEU A 263 18.24 1.90 -0.66
C LEU A 263 19.11 0.95 0.17
N ALA A 264 18.70 -0.31 0.31
CA ALA A 264 19.48 -1.31 1.03
C ALA A 264 20.86 -1.55 0.39
N ASP A 265 20.96 -1.39 -0.94
CA ASP A 265 22.19 -1.57 -1.70
C ASP A 265 22.91 -0.24 -2.02
N SER A 266 22.41 0.90 -1.51
CA SER A 266 22.93 2.24 -1.83
C SER A 266 23.48 2.99 -0.63
N ALA A 267 24.38 3.95 -0.88
CA ALA A 267 24.96 4.80 0.17
C ALA A 267 23.92 5.69 0.87
N GLU A 268 22.74 5.82 0.25
CA GLU A 268 21.61 6.61 0.71
C GLU A 268 20.69 5.85 1.70
N GLY A 269 21.00 4.59 2.04
CA GLY A 269 20.20 3.73 2.93
C GLY A 269 20.26 4.04 4.43
N ASN A 270 21.18 4.90 4.88
CA ASN A 270 21.39 5.22 6.31
C ASN A 270 20.54 6.40 6.82
N THR A 271 19.25 6.44 6.48
CA THR A 271 18.33 7.50 6.97
C THR A 271 17.18 6.90 7.76
N GLU A 272 16.77 7.56 8.85
CA GLU A 272 15.66 7.12 9.73
C GLU A 272 14.35 6.85 8.97
N ASP A 273 14.04 7.64 7.94
CA ASP A 273 12.80 7.53 7.14
C ASP A 273 12.83 6.42 6.05
N GLY A 274 13.96 5.73 5.88
CA GLY A 274 14.11 4.61 4.95
C GLY A 274 13.59 4.89 3.52
N ALA A 275 12.84 3.93 2.95
CA ALA A 275 12.25 4.05 1.61
C ALA A 275 11.02 4.96 1.55
N GLU A 276 10.40 5.28 2.68
CA GLU A 276 9.18 6.10 2.72
C GLU A 276 9.45 7.52 2.23
N ARG A 277 10.65 8.06 2.47
CA ARG A 277 11.06 9.39 1.97
C ARG A 277 11.12 9.49 0.44
N LEU A 278 11.25 8.35 -0.26
CA LEU A 278 11.33 8.30 -1.72
C LEU A 278 9.96 8.17 -2.39
N LEU A 279 8.92 7.84 -1.62
CA LEU A 279 7.55 7.73 -2.12
C LEU A 279 6.96 9.11 -2.47
N LYS A 280 5.87 9.08 -3.25
CA LYS A 280 5.01 10.26 -3.47
C LYS A 280 4.70 10.98 -2.14
N PRO A 281 4.88 12.32 -2.04
CA PRO A 281 5.00 13.28 -3.15
C PRO A 281 6.42 13.53 -3.67
N HIS A 282 7.45 12.83 -3.17
CA HIS A 282 8.82 13.06 -3.63
C HIS A 282 8.96 12.75 -5.14
N PRO A 283 9.68 13.55 -5.93
CA PRO A 283 9.80 13.34 -7.38
C PRO A 283 10.50 12.03 -7.78
N PHE A 284 11.31 11.46 -6.88
CA PHE A 284 12.06 10.21 -7.09
C PHE A 284 11.18 9.06 -7.61
N HIS A 285 10.20 8.59 -6.82
CA HIS A 285 8.82 8.61 -7.29
C HIS A 285 8.50 8.23 -8.73
N ALA A 286 7.77 9.17 -9.34
CA ALA A 286 7.40 9.19 -10.74
C ALA A 286 8.60 9.28 -11.69
N LEU A 287 9.73 9.89 -11.30
CA LEU A 287 10.91 10.00 -12.17
C LEU A 287 11.54 8.63 -12.44
N ALA A 288 11.68 7.80 -11.41
CA ALA A 288 12.14 6.42 -11.58
C ALA A 288 11.17 5.61 -12.44
N ALA A 289 9.86 5.81 -12.29
CA ALA A 289 8.88 5.11 -13.11
C ALA A 289 8.86 5.59 -14.57
N LEU A 290 9.09 6.88 -14.81
CA LEU A 290 9.32 7.44 -16.15
C LEU A 290 10.54 6.80 -16.82
N LEU A 291 11.67 6.76 -16.12
CA LEU A 291 12.89 6.17 -16.65
C LEU A 291 12.73 4.66 -16.87
N ALA A 292 12.03 3.95 -15.99
CA ALA A 292 11.73 2.52 -16.16
C ALA A 292 10.79 2.27 -17.36
N ALA A 293 9.81 3.16 -17.59
CA ALA A 293 8.93 3.08 -18.76
C ALA A 293 9.70 3.28 -20.09
N LEU A 294 10.71 4.15 -20.09
CA LEU A 294 11.54 4.44 -21.27
C LEU A 294 12.59 3.37 -21.55
N THR A 295 13.22 2.82 -20.50
CA THR A 295 14.35 1.88 -20.62
C THR A 295 13.93 0.42 -20.59
N GLY A 296 12.81 0.11 -19.92
CA GLY A 296 12.45 -1.26 -19.56
C GLY A 296 13.26 -1.85 -18.40
N ASP A 297 14.19 -1.09 -17.80
CA ASP A 297 15.08 -1.54 -16.72
C ASP A 297 14.81 -0.74 -15.43
N GLU A 298 14.11 -1.38 -14.50
CA GLU A 298 13.72 -0.80 -13.20
C GLU A 298 14.94 -0.49 -12.32
N ALA A 299 15.97 -1.34 -12.33
CA ALA A 299 17.15 -1.18 -11.47
C ALA A 299 18.03 -0.03 -11.98
N GLN A 300 18.23 0.06 -13.30
CA GLN A 300 18.92 1.19 -13.93
C GLN A 300 18.16 2.49 -13.71
N ALA A 301 16.84 2.48 -13.86
CA ALA A 301 16.01 3.67 -13.64
C ALA A 301 16.14 4.24 -12.22
N LEU A 302 16.17 3.38 -11.19
CA LEU A 302 16.39 3.80 -9.80
C LEU A 302 17.76 4.44 -9.60
N ARG A 303 18.83 3.82 -10.14
CA ARG A 303 20.19 4.37 -10.08
C ARG A 303 20.31 5.72 -10.78
N LEU A 304 19.79 5.84 -12.00
CA LEU A 304 19.80 7.09 -12.77
C LEU A 304 19.02 8.19 -12.05
N THR A 305 17.90 7.86 -11.43
CA THR A 305 17.11 8.82 -10.65
C THR A 305 17.89 9.32 -9.43
N ALA A 306 18.58 8.43 -8.72
CA ALA A 306 19.40 8.79 -7.57
C ALA A 306 20.60 9.65 -7.95
N ASP A 307 21.36 9.25 -8.98
CA ASP A 307 22.49 10.02 -9.50
C ASP A 307 22.03 11.42 -9.94
N TRP A 308 20.86 11.51 -10.57
CA TRP A 308 20.29 12.78 -10.98
C TRP A 308 19.90 13.65 -9.78
N LEU A 309 19.00 13.18 -8.91
CA LEU A 309 18.39 14.01 -7.88
C LEU A 309 19.32 14.27 -6.67
N PHE A 310 20.16 13.30 -6.31
CA PHE A 310 21.00 13.41 -5.12
C PHE A 310 22.45 13.79 -5.44
N ARG A 311 22.94 13.46 -6.63
CA ARG A 311 24.34 13.74 -7.03
C ARG A 311 24.47 14.76 -8.16
N GLN A 312 23.34 15.30 -8.64
CA GLN A 312 23.28 16.29 -9.72
C GLN A 312 23.96 15.79 -11.02
N ARG A 313 23.86 14.49 -11.29
CA ARG A 313 24.38 13.82 -12.49
C ARG A 313 23.21 13.33 -13.35
N PRO A 314 22.57 14.22 -14.14
CA PRO A 314 21.45 13.83 -14.99
C PRO A 314 21.88 12.85 -16.09
N PRO A 315 20.96 12.01 -16.60
CA PRO A 315 21.22 11.19 -17.78
C PRO A 315 21.40 12.03 -19.04
N SER A 316 21.93 11.43 -20.11
CA SER A 316 21.98 12.07 -21.43
C SER A 316 20.58 12.46 -21.90
N ARG A 317 20.46 13.63 -22.54
CA ARG A 317 19.22 14.10 -23.21
C ARG A 317 18.68 13.08 -24.22
N SER A 318 19.57 12.30 -24.84
CA SER A 318 19.19 11.28 -25.84
C SER A 318 18.34 10.14 -25.27
N LEU A 319 18.26 10.00 -23.94
CA LEU A 319 17.36 9.05 -23.29
C LEU A 319 15.88 9.42 -23.51
N PHE A 320 15.59 10.69 -23.77
CA PHE A 320 14.23 11.19 -23.96
C PHE A 320 13.88 11.28 -25.46
N PRO A 321 12.62 11.02 -25.82
CA PRO A 321 12.19 11.04 -27.21
C PRO A 321 12.26 12.44 -27.83
N ALA A 322 12.68 12.53 -29.10
CA ALA A 322 12.60 13.75 -29.88
C ALA A 322 11.17 13.98 -30.45
N PRO A 323 10.70 15.23 -30.64
CA PRO A 323 11.35 16.50 -30.25
C PRO A 323 11.17 16.86 -28.77
N GLY A 324 10.54 15.99 -27.97
CA GLY A 324 10.24 16.22 -26.57
C GLY A 324 9.39 15.10 -25.98
N LEU A 325 9.16 15.18 -24.67
CA LEU A 325 8.40 14.22 -23.89
C LEU A 325 6.96 14.68 -23.70
N HIS A 326 6.00 13.80 -24.00
CA HIS A 326 4.63 13.97 -23.52
C HIS A 326 4.42 13.01 -22.35
N LEU A 327 4.48 13.55 -21.12
CA LEU A 327 4.23 12.79 -19.90
C LEU A 327 2.75 12.87 -19.56
N ILE A 328 2.11 11.71 -19.47
CA ILE A 328 0.71 11.56 -19.06
C ILE A 328 0.73 10.81 -17.73
N VAL A 329 0.10 11.37 -16.70
CA VAL A 329 0.03 10.73 -15.37
C VAL A 329 -1.41 10.56 -14.96
N VAL A 330 -1.76 9.36 -14.53
CA VAL A 330 -3.10 9.03 -14.02
C VAL A 330 -3.01 8.64 -12.55
N GLU A 331 -3.70 9.40 -11.69
CA GLU A 331 -3.62 9.32 -10.21
C GLU A 331 -5.00 9.63 -9.60
N ASP A 332 -5.33 9.10 -8.41
CA ASP A 332 -6.52 9.41 -7.61
C ASP A 332 -6.27 10.34 -6.38
N THR A 333 -5.04 10.82 -6.18
CA THR A 333 -4.52 11.57 -5.04
C THR A 333 -3.55 12.69 -5.45
N ALA A 334 -3.53 13.76 -4.66
CA ALA A 334 -2.64 14.91 -4.87
C ALA A 334 -1.14 14.58 -4.75
N PRO A 335 -0.67 13.76 -3.78
CA PRO A 335 0.76 13.44 -3.66
C PRO A 335 1.38 12.81 -4.91
N GLY A 336 0.70 11.89 -5.59
CA GLY A 336 1.28 11.30 -6.81
C GLY A 336 1.34 12.29 -7.97
N ILE A 337 0.35 13.17 -8.11
CA ILE A 337 0.42 14.29 -9.07
C ILE A 337 1.61 15.20 -8.77
N GLN A 338 1.85 15.53 -7.50
CA GLN A 338 3.02 16.34 -7.09
C GLN A 338 4.35 15.66 -7.44
N SER A 339 4.45 14.35 -7.23
CA SER A 339 5.62 13.56 -7.65
C SER A 339 5.87 13.66 -9.16
N ALA A 340 4.80 13.55 -9.96
CA ALA A 340 4.87 13.67 -11.41
C ALA A 340 5.24 15.07 -11.91
N LEU A 341 4.73 16.12 -11.26
CA LEU A 341 5.11 17.51 -11.54
C LEU A 341 6.62 17.70 -11.32
N GLY A 342 7.14 17.26 -10.18
CA GLY A 342 8.57 17.34 -9.89
C GLY A 342 9.43 16.51 -10.86
N ALA A 343 8.96 15.34 -11.31
CA ALA A 343 9.61 14.56 -12.35
C ALA A 343 9.65 15.30 -13.70
N ALA A 344 8.54 15.93 -14.10
CA ALA A 344 8.48 16.74 -15.32
C ALA A 344 9.42 17.95 -15.25
N ASP A 345 9.50 18.60 -14.09
CA ASP A 345 10.38 19.76 -13.89
C ASP A 345 11.86 19.37 -13.93
N ALA A 346 12.24 18.23 -13.36
CA ALA A 346 13.59 17.69 -13.51
C ALA A 346 13.95 17.54 -15.00
N VAL A 347 13.09 16.90 -15.79
CA VAL A 347 13.30 16.71 -17.24
C VAL A 347 13.36 18.04 -18.01
N ARG A 348 12.54 19.03 -17.64
CA ARG A 348 12.60 20.39 -18.21
C ARG A 348 13.91 21.10 -17.91
N GLN A 349 14.44 20.95 -16.69
CA GLN A 349 15.75 21.51 -16.31
C GLN A 349 16.89 20.90 -17.13
N LEU A 350 16.73 19.66 -17.58
CA LEU A 350 17.64 19.06 -18.55
C LEU A 350 17.51 19.71 -19.94
N GLY A 351 16.57 20.61 -20.19
CA GLY A 351 16.33 21.28 -21.48
C GLY A 351 15.56 20.43 -22.49
N VAL A 352 14.90 19.36 -22.03
CA VAL A 352 13.97 18.57 -22.85
C VAL A 352 12.58 19.23 -22.77
N PRO A 353 11.92 19.56 -23.89
CA PRO A 353 10.54 20.03 -23.85
C PRO A 353 9.61 18.97 -23.25
N VAL A 354 8.83 19.33 -22.22
CA VAL A 354 7.88 18.42 -21.57
C VAL A 354 6.47 19.00 -21.59
N ARG A 355 5.57 18.31 -22.31
CA ARG A 355 4.13 18.46 -22.15
C ARG A 355 3.67 17.50 -21.05
N LEU A 356 3.14 18.02 -19.95
CA LEU A 356 2.54 17.22 -18.89
C LEU A 356 1.01 17.21 -19.04
N THR A 357 0.39 16.05 -18.91
CA THR A 357 -1.07 15.87 -18.90
C THR A 357 -1.46 15.04 -17.68
N PRO A 358 -1.77 15.69 -16.54
CA PRO A 358 -2.26 14.99 -15.36
C PRO A 358 -3.76 14.69 -15.51
N LEU A 359 -4.17 13.47 -15.20
CA LEU A 359 -5.55 13.02 -15.19
C LEU A 359 -5.89 12.45 -13.81
N GLY A 360 -6.91 13.02 -13.18
CA GLY A 360 -7.35 12.62 -11.85
C GLY A 360 -8.48 11.59 -11.90
N ILE A 361 -8.39 10.46 -11.20
CA ILE A 361 -9.50 9.51 -11.05
C ILE A 361 -10.16 9.73 -9.69
N ALA A 362 -11.36 10.31 -9.67
CA ALA A 362 -12.06 10.59 -8.42
C ALA A 362 -13.57 10.73 -8.61
N SER A 363 -14.33 9.96 -7.82
CA SER A 363 -15.78 10.12 -7.67
C SER A 363 -16.17 10.88 -6.40
N HIS A 364 -15.32 10.88 -5.37
CA HIS A 364 -15.62 11.53 -4.09
C HIS A 364 -15.27 13.03 -4.11
N PRO A 365 -16.18 13.94 -3.68
CA PRO A 365 -15.97 15.39 -3.76
C PRO A 365 -14.68 15.90 -3.09
N ALA A 366 -14.29 15.31 -1.97
CA ALA A 366 -13.06 15.70 -1.27
C ALA A 366 -11.79 15.38 -2.10
N LYS A 367 -11.73 14.21 -2.75
CA LYS A 367 -10.61 13.84 -3.63
C LYS A 367 -10.59 14.74 -4.87
N GLN A 368 -11.75 14.97 -5.47
CA GLN A 368 -11.88 15.88 -6.62
C GLN A 368 -11.36 17.28 -6.30
N ARG A 369 -11.78 17.86 -5.16
CA ARG A 369 -11.31 19.18 -4.72
C ARG A 369 -9.79 19.22 -4.53
N SER A 370 -9.20 18.18 -3.93
CA SER A 370 -7.75 18.10 -3.74
C SER A 370 -6.98 18.08 -5.06
N LEU A 371 -7.51 17.40 -6.09
CA LEU A 371 -6.90 17.32 -7.42
C LEU A 371 -7.11 18.62 -8.21
N HIS A 372 -8.29 19.23 -8.13
CA HIS A 372 -8.58 20.52 -8.79
C HIS A 372 -7.72 21.66 -8.25
N ASN A 373 -7.35 21.64 -6.96
CA ASN A 373 -6.40 22.61 -6.39
C ASN A 373 -5.00 22.55 -7.07
N LEU A 374 -4.67 21.44 -7.75
CA LEU A 374 -3.46 21.29 -8.55
C LEU A 374 -3.70 21.56 -10.06
N GLY A 375 -4.88 22.07 -10.43
CA GLY A 375 -5.27 22.32 -11.82
C GLY A 375 -5.54 21.05 -12.63
N VAL A 376 -5.76 19.91 -11.97
CA VAL A 376 -5.97 18.61 -12.63
C VAL A 376 -7.44 18.43 -13.00
N GLN A 377 -7.68 17.97 -14.22
CA GLN A 377 -9.00 17.51 -14.65
C GLN A 377 -9.30 16.16 -14.02
N THR A 378 -10.50 16.01 -13.44
CA THR A 378 -10.92 14.79 -12.77
C THR A 378 -11.96 14.02 -13.60
N PHE A 379 -11.92 12.70 -13.48
CA PHE A 379 -12.79 11.76 -14.17
C PHE A 379 -13.33 10.74 -13.15
N PRO A 380 -14.61 10.35 -13.24
CA PRO A 380 -15.18 9.29 -12.42
C PRO A 380 -14.49 7.93 -12.63
N THR A 381 -14.09 7.64 -13.86
CA THR A 381 -13.52 6.34 -14.25
C THR A 381 -12.23 6.49 -15.07
N LEU A 382 -11.38 5.47 -14.99
CA LEU A 382 -10.16 5.37 -15.81
C LEU A 382 -10.48 5.33 -17.31
N GLN A 383 -11.60 4.70 -17.68
CA GLN A 383 -12.05 4.59 -19.06
C GLN A 383 -12.31 5.98 -19.67
N GLU A 384 -13.06 6.82 -18.97
CA GLU A 384 -13.36 8.20 -19.43
C GLU A 384 -12.08 9.03 -19.55
N ALA A 385 -11.17 8.92 -18.58
CA ALA A 385 -9.90 9.62 -18.61
C ALA A 385 -9.08 9.26 -19.86
N LEU A 386 -8.91 7.96 -20.13
CA LEU A 386 -8.10 7.48 -21.26
C LEU A 386 -8.75 7.72 -22.63
N GLN A 387 -10.09 7.81 -22.71
CA GLN A 387 -10.78 8.18 -23.95
C GLN A 387 -10.45 9.61 -24.41
N THR A 388 -10.12 10.53 -23.50
CA THR A 388 -9.70 11.89 -23.87
C THR A 388 -8.33 11.92 -24.55
N LEU A 389 -7.50 10.90 -24.32
CA LEU A 389 -6.17 10.77 -24.91
C LEU A 389 -6.19 9.99 -26.22
N PHE A 390 -7.06 8.99 -26.31
CA PHE A 390 -7.15 8.05 -27.43
C PHE A 390 -8.58 7.96 -28.00
N PRO A 391 -9.09 9.06 -28.60
CA PRO A 391 -10.44 9.07 -29.17
C PRO A 391 -10.56 8.03 -30.29
N PRO A 392 -11.67 7.29 -30.42
CA PRO A 392 -11.84 6.31 -31.50
C PRO A 392 -11.70 6.94 -32.90
N PRO A 393 -11.27 6.18 -33.94
CA PRO A 393 -10.82 4.79 -33.92
C PRO A 393 -9.28 4.75 -33.92
N TRP A 394 -8.68 4.18 -32.87
CA TRP A 394 -7.30 3.69 -32.95
C TRP A 394 -7.36 2.21 -33.25
#